data_AF-I3R9Z7-F1
#
_entry.id   AF-I3R9Z7-F1
#
_cell.length_a   1.000
_cell.length_b   1.000
_cell.length_c   1.000
_cell.angle_alpha   90.00
_cell.angle_beta   90.00
_cell.angle_gamma   90.00
#
_symmetry.space_group_name_H-M   'P 1'
#
loop_
_entity.id
_entity.type
_entity.pdbx_description
1 polymer ?
#
loop_
_entity_poly.entity_id
_entity_poly.type
_entity_poly.pdbx_seq_one_letter_code
_entity_poly.pdbx_strand_id
1 'polypeptide(L)' 'MTYTLEISDDLKERLDGHLEEDESHEEFIAELLSMYETEGTFLQEGYSE' A
#
# COMPACT_ATOMS: atom_id res chain seq x y z
N MET A 1 7.76 -16.09 -6.23
CA MET A 1 9.11 -15.50 -6.14
C MET A 1 8.99 -14.28 -5.26
N THR A 2 9.97 -13.99 -4.42
CA THR A 2 9.98 -12.79 -3.58
C THR A 2 10.90 -11.75 -4.18
N TYR A 3 10.58 -10.48 -3.95
CA TYR A 3 11.37 -9.33 -4.37
C TYR A 3 11.67 -8.47 -3.14
N THR A 4 12.81 -7.78 -3.15
CA THR A 4 13.19 -6.86 -2.08
C THR A 4 12.95 -5.43 -2.54
N LEU A 5 12.34 -4.63 -1.68
CA LEU A 5 12.18 -3.19 -1.86
C LEU A 5 13.11 -2.46 -0.89
N GLU A 6 13.87 -1.51 -1.39
CA GLU A 6 14.63 -0.58 -0.55
C GLU A 6 13.77 0.65 -0.26
N ILE A 7 13.63 0.99 1.01
CA ILE A 7 12.82 2.12 1.48
C ILE A 7 13.60 2.95 2.51
N SER A 8 13.22 4.22 2.64
CA SER A 8 13.80 5.10 3.66
C SER A 8 13.33 4.69 5.06
N ASP A 9 14.13 5.03 6.07
CA ASP A 9 13.83 4.77 7.49
C ASP A 9 12.48 5.38 7.90
N ASP A 10 12.20 6.62 7.48
CA ASP A 10 10.92 7.31 7.68
C ASP A 10 9.73 6.49 7.16
N LEU A 11 9.82 5.94 5.96
CA LEU A 11 8.74 5.13 5.39
C LEU A 11 8.59 3.83 6.18
N LYS A 12 9.69 3.21 6.58
CA LYS A 12 9.69 1.98 7.39
C LYS A 12 9.05 2.22 8.77
N GLU A 13 9.36 3.32 9.44
CA GLU A 13 8.72 3.71 10.71
C GLU A 13 7.22 3.96 10.55
N ARG A 14 6.81 4.61 9.45
CA ARG A 14 5.39 4.81 9.15
C ARG A 14 4.67 3.49 8.92
N LEU A 15 5.26 2.55 8.17
CA LEU A 15 4.67 1.22 7.98
C LEU A 15 4.50 0.52 9.34
N ASP A 16 5.55 0.46 10.16
CA ASP A 16 5.53 -0.17 11.48
C ASP A 16 4.45 0.42 12.41
N GLY A 17 4.25 1.74 12.38
CA GLY A 17 3.23 2.43 13.19
C GLY A 17 1.79 2.24 12.71
N HIS A 18 1.58 1.69 11.50
CA HIS A 18 0.27 1.43 10.93
C HIS A 18 -0.12 -0.06 10.88
N LEU A 19 0.80 -0.96 11.23
CA LEU A 19 0.50 -2.40 11.27
C LEU A 19 -0.49 -2.74 12.38
N GLU A 20 -1.44 -3.63 12.06
CA GLU A 20 -2.32 -4.27 13.04
C GLU A 20 -1.62 -5.44 13.77
N GLU A 21 -2.25 -5.97 14.83
CA GLU A 21 -1.65 -7.08 15.61
C GLU A 21 -1.39 -8.31 14.73
N ASP A 22 -0.12 -8.74 14.68
CA ASP A 22 0.37 -9.86 13.85
C ASP A 22 0.42 -9.59 12.33
N GLU A 23 0.14 -8.36 11.89
CA GLU A 23 0.15 -7.99 10.48
C GLU A 23 1.58 -7.83 9.92
N SER A 24 1.83 -8.37 8.73
CA SER A 24 3.09 -8.17 8.01
C SER A 24 3.04 -6.92 7.12
N HIS A 25 4.22 -6.32 6.86
CA HIS A 25 4.36 -5.21 5.91
C HIS A 25 3.80 -5.55 4.51
N GLU A 26 3.91 -6.81 4.08
CA GLU A 26 3.35 -7.28 2.81
C GLU A 26 1.82 -7.23 2.79
N GLU A 27 1.16 -7.60 3.91
CA GLU A 27 -0.30 -7.59 4.04
C GLU A 27 -0.82 -6.16 4.03
N PHE A 28 -0.21 -5.28 4.83
CA PHE A 28 -0.57 -3.87 4.87
C PHE A 28 -0.42 -3.19 3.50
N ILE A 29 0.69 -3.43 2.79
CA ILE A 29 0.91 -2.87 1.45
C ILE A 29 -0.12 -3.42 0.45
N ALA A 30 -0.48 -4.71 0.54
CA ALA A 30 -1.50 -5.31 -0.32
C ALA A 30 -2.89 -4.70 -0.05
N GLU A 31 -3.22 -4.43 1.21
CA GLU A 31 -4.46 -3.73 1.57
C GLU A 31 -4.50 -2.31 0.98
N LEU A 32 -3.42 -1.53 1.16
CA LEU A 32 -3.30 -0.18 0.61
C LEU A 32 -3.48 -0.16 -0.91
N LEU A 33 -2.90 -1.14 -1.61
CA LEU A 33 -3.08 -1.29 -3.05
C LEU A 33 -4.53 -1.63 -3.39
N SER A 34 -5.17 -2.53 -2.65
CA SER A 34 -6.57 -2.88 -2.86
C SER A 34 -7.50 -1.68 -2.66
N MET A 35 -7.25 -0.84 -1.66
CA MET A 35 -7.95 0.44 -1.47
C MET A 35 -7.74 1.37 -2.67
N TYR A 36 -6.49 1.55 -3.10
CA TYR A 36 -6.17 2.37 -4.27
C TYR A 36 -6.80 1.84 -5.56
N GLU A 37 -6.90 0.53 -5.77
CA GLU A 37 -7.52 -0.05 -6.97
C GLU A 37 -9.05 0.04 -6.93
N THR A 38 -9.63 -0.14 -5.75
CA THR A 38 -11.08 -0.04 -5.53
C THR A 38 -11.57 1.41 -5.63
N GLU A 39 -10.86 2.35 -5.02
CA GLU A 39 -11.17 3.78 -5.07
C GLU A 39 -10.62 4.45 -6.35
N GLY A 40 -9.54 3.93 -6.93
CA GLY A 40 -8.90 4.42 -8.15
C GLY A 40 -9.62 4.02 -9.43
N THR A 41 -10.44 2.96 -9.38
CA THR A 41 -11.46 2.69 -10.42
C THR A 41 -12.32 3.93 -10.68
N PHE A 42 -12.65 4.71 -9.63
CA PHE A 42 -13.40 5.96 -9.75
C PHE A 42 -12.58 7.13 -10.35
N LEU A 43 -11.26 7.13 -10.19
CA LEU A 43 -10.36 8.19 -10.71
C LEU A 43 -10.08 8.01 -12.21
N GLN A 44 -10.02 6.79 -12.74
CA GLN A 44 -9.79 6.58 -14.18
C GLN A 44 -10.99 6.97 -15.05
N GLU A 45 -12.22 6.93 -14.53
CA GLU A 45 -13.42 7.40 -15.24
C GLU A 45 -13.45 8.94 -15.41
N GLY A 46 -12.66 9.68 -14.61
CA GLY A 46 -12.56 11.16 -14.68
C GLY A 46 -11.44 11.71 -15.58
N TYR A 47 -10.58 10.85 -16.14
CA TYR A 47 -9.51 11.24 -17.07
C TYR A 47 -9.79 10.75 -18.51
N SER A 48 -11.06 10.51 -18.85
CA SER A 48 -11.51 10.36 -20.23
C SER A 48 -12.38 11.55 -20.64
N GLU A 49 -11.76 12.73 -20.72
CA GLU A 49 -12.23 13.89 -21.50
C GLU A 49 -11.06 14.49 -22.29
#